data_AF-A0A554LM08-F1
#
_entry.id   AF-A0A554LM08-F1
#
_cell.length_a   1.000
_cell.length_b   1.000
_cell.length_c   1.000
_cell.angle_alpha   90.00
_cell.angle_beta   90.00
_cell.angle_gamma   90.00
#
_symmetry.space_group_name_H-M   'P 1'
#
loop_
_entity.id
_entity.type
_entity.pdbx_description
1 polymer ?
#
loop_
_entity_poly.entity_id
_entity_poly.type
_entity_poly.pdbx_seq_one_letter_code
_entity_poly.pdbx_strand_id
1 'polypeptide(L)'
;MASLAYVSGKIETSNGQCMVGSQIVDCPNRSLSGGQTKDGGKLDLLPSNFIADTRNDSIFFGLLIAIVVIFTILGLAKTKIFGKTLGEYLKPIWYYVVICLLIVAWQYLFGINEDNRLFLRISQWIWELAIALSVIQLVRKNGFNWGNIFFLGILYSLIIHGSKVTIRYLFYDKTLLYILDRFLYGSLLVMVIVCAIGWATILIINPKNKQI
;
A
#
# COMPACT_ATOMS: atom_id res chain seq x y z
N MET A 1 -19.56 -41.26 1.45
CA MET A 1 -18.54 -40.41 2.11
C MET A 1 -18.11 -39.35 1.12
N ALA A 2 -18.28 -38.08 1.47
CA ALA A 2 -17.96 -36.96 0.58
C ALA A 2 -16.43 -36.84 0.44
N SER A 3 -15.93 -37.08 -0.78
CA SER A 3 -14.57 -36.74 -1.17
C SER A 3 -14.46 -35.21 -1.18
N LEU A 4 -13.80 -34.63 -0.18
CA LEU A 4 -13.40 -33.22 -0.23
C LEU A 4 -12.39 -33.07 -1.38
N ALA A 5 -12.82 -32.48 -2.48
CA ALA A 5 -12.00 -32.27 -3.68
C ALA A 5 -10.84 -31.28 -3.47
N TYR A 6 -10.74 -30.68 -2.27
CA TYR A 6 -9.73 -29.68 -1.97
C TYR A 6 -9.36 -29.71 -0.49
N VAL A 7 -8.09 -30.02 -0.21
CA VAL A 7 -7.51 -29.95 1.14
C VAL A 7 -6.48 -28.83 1.10
N SER A 8 -6.80 -27.72 1.76
CA SER A 8 -5.88 -26.58 1.86
C SER A 8 -4.95 -26.80 3.05
N GLY A 9 -3.64 -26.77 2.81
CA GLY A 9 -2.64 -26.89 3.86
C GLY A 9 -1.24 -27.09 3.27
N LYS A 10 -0.23 -27.10 4.14
CA LYS A 10 1.15 -27.36 3.75
C LYS A 10 1.31 -28.86 3.41
N ILE A 11 1.86 -29.18 2.25
CA ILE A 11 2.20 -30.56 1.91
C ILE A 11 3.49 -30.92 2.66
N GLU A 12 3.44 -31.99 3.43
CA GLU A 12 4.58 -32.56 4.14
C GLU A 12 4.85 -33.96 3.61
N THR A 13 6.13 -34.31 3.49
CA THR A 13 6.54 -35.66 3.07
C THR A 13 6.80 -36.49 4.32
N SER A 14 6.11 -37.63 4.43
CA SER A 14 6.33 -38.62 5.49
C SER A 14 6.35 -40.01 4.87
N ASN A 15 7.40 -40.79 5.16
CA ASN A 15 7.57 -42.16 4.63
C ASN A 15 7.42 -42.27 3.10
N GLY A 16 7.87 -41.26 2.34
CA GLY A 16 7.81 -41.26 0.88
C GLY A 16 6.42 -40.96 0.27
N GLN A 17 5.43 -40.61 1.10
CA GLN A 17 4.10 -40.15 0.69
C GLN A 17 3.94 -38.64 0.94
N CYS A 18 3.16 -37.97 0.10
CA CYS A 18 2.80 -36.55 0.30
C CYS A 18 1.50 -36.45 1.10
N MET A 19 1.50 -35.66 2.16
CA MET A 19 0.37 -35.51 3.06
C MET A 19 0.00 -34.05 3.28
N VAL A 20 -1.29 -33.76 3.38
CA VAL A 20 -1.81 -32.48 3.91
C VAL A 20 -2.55 -32.78 5.21
N GLY A 21 -1.95 -32.42 6.34
CA GLY A 21 -2.43 -32.88 7.66
C GLY A 21 -2.32 -34.41 7.76
N SER A 22 -3.44 -35.11 7.91
CA SER A 22 -3.52 -36.58 7.97
C SER A 22 -3.97 -37.24 6.67
N GLN A 23 -4.23 -36.48 5.60
CA GLN A 23 -4.71 -37.01 4.33
C GLN A 23 -3.58 -37.16 3.31
N ILE A 24 -3.52 -38.33 2.66
CA ILE A 24 -2.58 -38.61 1.58
C ILE A 24 -3.07 -37.90 0.31
N VAL A 25 -2.18 -37.15 -0.33
CA VAL A 25 -2.43 -36.45 -1.59
C VAL A 25 -1.44 -36.89 -2.65
N ASP A 26 -1.81 -36.77 -3.93
CA ASP A 26 -0.89 -37.04 -5.03
C ASP A 26 0.29 -36.06 -4.99
N CYS A 27 1.51 -36.62 -5.03
CA CYS A 27 2.72 -35.81 -5.07
C CYS A 27 2.80 -35.07 -6.42
N PRO A 28 2.98 -33.74 -6.42
CA PRO A 28 3.18 -32.98 -7.65
C PRO A 28 4.43 -33.48 -8.37
N ASN A 29 4.28 -33.80 -9.66
CA ASN A 29 5.31 -34.23 -10.63
C ASN A 29 6.71 -34.57 -10.08
N ARG A 30 6.93 -35.86 -9.77
CA ARG A 30 8.25 -36.47 -9.50
C ARG A 30 9.25 -36.41 -10.68
N SER A 31 8.88 -35.85 -11.83
CA SER A 31 9.61 -36.01 -13.09
C SER A 31 10.63 -34.92 -13.43
N LEU A 32 10.77 -33.86 -12.62
CA LEU A 32 11.66 -32.72 -12.96
C LEU A 32 13.00 -32.69 -12.20
N SER A 33 13.27 -33.65 -11.31
CA SER A 33 14.61 -33.85 -10.75
C SER A 33 14.74 -35.30 -10.32
N GLY A 34 15.42 -36.11 -11.15
CA GLY A 34 15.83 -37.46 -10.79
C GLY A 34 16.75 -37.43 -9.58
N GLY A 35 16.16 -37.47 -8.39
CA GLY A 35 16.88 -37.41 -7.13
C GLY A 35 15.93 -37.64 -5.97
N GLN A 36 16.19 -38.70 -5.22
CA GLN A 36 15.55 -38.97 -3.94
C GLN A 36 15.66 -37.74 -3.05
N THR A 37 14.54 -37.07 -2.77
CA THR A 37 14.49 -36.10 -1.68
C THR A 37 14.52 -36.87 -0.37
N LYS A 38 15.67 -36.86 0.31
CA LYS A 38 15.75 -37.17 1.74
C LYS A 38 14.79 -36.24 2.48
N ASP A 39 14.15 -36.79 3.52
CA ASP A 39 13.13 -36.11 4.34
C ASP A 39 13.46 -34.63 4.60
N GLY A 40 12.47 -33.76 4.36
CA GLY A 40 12.52 -32.34 4.74
C GLY A 40 12.67 -31.33 3.59
N GLY A 41 12.71 -31.75 2.33
CA GLY A 41 12.72 -30.83 1.19
C GLY A 41 11.37 -30.14 0.99
N LYS A 42 11.31 -28.82 1.19
CA LYS A 42 10.15 -27.99 0.82
C LYS A 42 9.92 -28.12 -0.69
N LEU A 43 8.87 -28.84 -1.09
CA LEU A 43 8.37 -28.80 -2.46
C LEU A 43 7.66 -27.46 -2.65
N ASP A 44 8.32 -26.51 -3.32
CA ASP A 44 7.63 -25.31 -3.81
C ASP A 44 6.66 -25.73 -4.93
N LEU A 45 5.38 -25.74 -4.59
CA LEU A 45 4.22 -26.10 -5.42
C LEU A 45 3.88 -25.06 -6.50
N LEU A 46 4.84 -24.22 -6.88
CA LEU A 46 4.56 -23.10 -7.75
C LEU A 46 4.57 -23.57 -9.22
N PRO A 47 3.62 -23.10 -10.06
CA PRO A 47 3.62 -23.40 -11.49
C PRO A 47 4.98 -23.08 -12.11
N SER A 48 5.37 -23.80 -13.17
CA SER A 48 6.64 -23.57 -13.90
C SER A 48 6.84 -22.13 -14.40
N ASN A 49 5.75 -21.35 -14.46
CA ASN A 49 5.72 -19.97 -14.94
C ASN A 49 5.65 -18.95 -13.78
N PHE A 50 5.76 -19.40 -12.53
CA PHE A 50 5.69 -18.52 -11.38
C PHE A 50 6.97 -17.71 -11.29
N ILE A 51 6.84 -16.39 -11.49
CA ILE A 51 7.95 -15.46 -11.33
C ILE A 51 8.29 -15.44 -9.84
N ALA A 52 9.47 -15.96 -9.48
CA ALA A 52 9.97 -15.84 -8.12
C ALA A 52 10.05 -14.35 -7.75
N ASP A 53 9.26 -13.94 -6.76
CA ASP A 53 9.26 -12.57 -6.27
C ASP A 53 10.61 -12.31 -5.60
N THR A 54 11.43 -11.51 -6.27
CA THR A 54 12.78 -11.18 -5.83
C THR A 54 12.89 -9.69 -5.58
N ARG A 55 13.82 -9.34 -4.71
CA ARG A 55 14.22 -7.95 -4.54
C ARG A 55 14.88 -7.48 -5.83
N ASN A 56 14.40 -6.37 -6.39
CA ASN A 56 14.98 -5.75 -7.58
C ASN A 56 15.29 -4.27 -7.31
N ASP A 57 16.50 -4.01 -6.82
CA ASP A 57 16.91 -2.67 -6.39
C ASP A 57 16.91 -1.68 -7.54
N SER A 58 17.31 -2.11 -8.74
CA SER A 58 17.36 -1.24 -9.92
C SER A 58 15.99 -0.69 -10.28
N ILE A 59 14.96 -1.55 -10.31
CA ILE A 59 13.59 -1.11 -10.59
C ILE A 59 13.08 -0.23 -9.45
N PHE A 60 13.29 -0.63 -8.19
CA PHE A 60 12.81 0.14 -7.04
C PHE A 60 13.40 1.56 -7.00
N PHE A 61 14.73 1.69 -7.09
CA PHE A 61 15.40 2.99 -7.10
C PHE A 61 15.06 3.79 -8.36
N GLY A 62 14.92 3.14 -9.52
CA GLY A 62 14.46 3.80 -10.74
C GLY A 62 13.08 4.46 -10.57
N LEU A 63 12.12 3.74 -9.98
CA LEU A 63 10.79 4.28 -9.67
C LEU A 63 10.86 5.40 -8.62
N LEU A 64 11.63 5.22 -7.55
CA LEU A 64 11.78 6.21 -6.49
C LEU A 64 12.38 7.52 -7.04
N ILE A 65 13.45 7.44 -7.83
CA ILE A 65 14.08 8.59 -8.48
C ILE A 65 13.11 9.27 -9.43
N ALA A 66 12.39 8.51 -10.26
CA ALA A 66 11.40 9.07 -11.19
C ALA A 66 10.34 9.88 -10.44
N ILE A 67 9.80 9.36 -9.32
CA ILE A 67 8.84 10.06 -8.48
C ILE A 67 9.43 11.37 -7.92
N VAL A 68 10.65 11.32 -7.36
CA VAL A 68 11.33 12.50 -6.82
C VAL A 68 11.56 13.56 -7.89
N VAL A 69 12.00 13.15 -9.09
CA VAL A 69 12.21 14.05 -10.23
C VAL A 69 10.90 14.69 -10.67
N ILE A 70 9.82 13.91 -10.81
CA ILE A 70 8.50 14.42 -11.18
C ILE A 70 8.04 15.48 -10.16
N PHE A 71 8.10 15.20 -8.86
CA PHE A 71 7.71 16.17 -7.83
C PHE A 71 8.59 17.41 -7.80
N THR A 72 9.90 17.24 -8.01
CA THR A 72 10.85 18.36 -8.08
C THR A 72 10.52 19.27 -9.26
N ILE A 73 10.27 18.69 -10.44
CA ILE A 73 9.87 19.44 -11.64
C ILE A 73 8.53 20.15 -11.39
N LEU A 74 7.52 19.46 -10.85
CA LEU A 74 6.22 20.05 -10.54
C LEU A 74 6.34 21.24 -9.57
N GLY A 75 7.21 21.12 -8.56
CA GLY A 75 7.48 22.17 -7.58
C GLY A 75 8.22 23.37 -8.17
N LEU A 76 9.33 23.14 -8.87
CA LEU A 76 10.18 24.20 -9.43
C LEU A 76 9.52 24.92 -10.61
N ALA A 77 8.92 24.17 -11.54
CA ALA A 77 8.24 24.74 -12.70
C ALA A 77 6.87 25.35 -12.35
N LYS A 78 6.38 25.17 -11.12
CA LYS A 78 5.04 25.61 -10.68
C LYS A 78 3.94 25.15 -11.64
N THR A 79 4.08 23.93 -12.16
CA THR A 79 3.10 23.34 -13.09
C THR A 79 1.75 23.24 -12.39
N LYS A 80 0.69 23.68 -13.08
CA LYS A 80 -0.68 23.62 -12.56
C LYS A 80 -1.33 22.30 -12.94
N ILE A 81 -1.84 21.58 -11.94
CA ILE A 81 -2.66 20.39 -12.08
C ILE A 81 -4.05 20.75 -11.58
N PHE A 82 -5.07 20.61 -12.44
CA PHE A 82 -6.43 21.08 -12.17
C PHE A 82 -6.48 22.55 -11.66
N GLY A 83 -5.65 23.41 -12.25
CA GLY A 83 -5.59 24.84 -11.93
C GLY A 83 -4.83 25.21 -10.65
N LYS A 84 -4.26 24.25 -9.92
CA LYS A 84 -3.48 24.47 -8.69
C LYS A 84 -2.05 23.96 -8.84
N THR A 85 -1.08 24.68 -8.31
CA THR A 85 0.33 24.28 -8.23
C THR A 85 0.57 23.33 -7.05
N LEU A 86 1.64 22.54 -7.07
CA LEU A 86 2.01 21.64 -5.96
C LEU A 86 2.11 22.40 -4.61
N GLY A 87 2.59 23.64 -4.64
CA GLY A 87 2.63 24.51 -3.47
C GLY A 87 1.23 24.87 -2.94
N GLU A 88 0.25 25.09 -3.81
CA GLU A 88 -1.14 25.34 -3.40
C GLU A 88 -1.85 24.09 -2.89
N TYR A 89 -1.41 22.89 -3.31
CA TYR A 89 -1.85 21.62 -2.72
C TYR A 89 -1.33 21.43 -1.31
N LEU A 90 -0.03 21.67 -1.08
CA LEU A 90 0.63 21.28 0.17
C LEU A 90 0.69 22.40 1.21
N LYS A 91 0.93 23.65 0.81
CA LYS A 91 1.15 24.76 1.75
C LYS A 91 0.02 24.98 2.74
N PRO A 92 -1.28 24.86 2.40
CA PRO A 92 -2.36 25.06 3.38
C PRO A 92 -2.45 23.92 4.40
N ILE A 93 -1.95 22.72 4.08
CA ILE A 93 -2.14 21.48 4.83
C ILE A 93 -0.81 20.84 5.27
N TRP A 94 0.29 21.59 5.22
CA TRP A 94 1.64 21.07 5.43
C TRP A 94 1.78 20.34 6.77
N TYR A 95 1.11 20.82 7.82
CA TYR A 95 1.14 20.22 9.13
C TYR A 95 0.42 18.87 9.19
N TYR A 96 -0.68 18.67 8.45
CA TYR A 96 -1.32 17.35 8.33
C TYR A 96 -0.39 16.36 7.63
N VAL A 97 0.31 16.81 6.59
CA VAL A 97 1.31 15.99 5.89
C VAL A 97 2.43 15.56 6.84
N VAL A 98 2.96 16.49 7.63
CA VAL A 98 3.98 16.19 8.65
C VAL A 98 3.45 15.21 9.70
N ILE A 99 2.22 15.38 10.21
CA ILE A 99 1.58 14.44 11.14
C ILE A 99 1.52 13.04 10.53
N CYS A 100 1.07 12.91 9.28
CA CYS A 100 1.02 11.62 8.60
C CYS A 100 2.41 10.97 8.51
N LEU A 101 3.44 11.72 8.15
CA LEU A 101 4.82 11.20 8.05
C LEU A 101 5.38 10.78 9.41
N LEU A 102 5.17 11.57 10.47
CA LEU A 102 5.60 11.23 11.83
C LEU A 102 4.93 9.97 12.33
N ILE A 103 3.62 9.83 12.08
CA ILE A 103 2.86 8.63 12.43
C ILE A 103 3.36 7.41 11.66
N VAL A 104 3.63 7.55 10.36
CA VAL A 104 4.23 6.47 9.57
C VAL A 104 5.60 6.10 10.13
N ALA A 105 6.47 7.06 10.40
CA ALA A 105 7.78 6.79 11.01
C ALA A 105 7.63 6.06 12.35
N TRP A 106 6.75 6.53 13.23
CA TRP A 106 6.48 5.90 14.53
C TRP A 106 6.02 4.44 14.39
N GLN A 107 5.09 4.17 13.46
CA GLN A 107 4.57 2.81 13.22
C GLN A 107 5.69 1.82 12.88
N TYR A 108 6.72 2.25 12.14
CA TYR A 108 7.82 1.36 11.74
C TYR A 108 9.04 1.41 12.65
N LEU A 109 9.24 2.48 13.42
CA LEU A 109 10.36 2.55 14.37
C LEU A 109 10.01 1.88 15.70
N PHE A 110 8.75 1.94 16.13
CA PHE A 110 8.33 1.50 17.48
C PHE A 110 7.11 0.57 17.48
N GLY A 111 6.32 0.57 16.41
CA GLY A 111 5.02 -0.08 16.38
C GLY A 111 5.02 -1.57 16.00
N ILE A 112 6.12 -2.14 15.49
CA ILE A 112 6.13 -3.50 14.90
C ILE A 112 6.13 -4.64 15.94
N ASN A 113 6.17 -4.33 17.24
CA ASN A 113 6.06 -5.35 18.28
C ASN A 113 4.61 -5.83 18.44
N GLU A 114 4.40 -7.15 18.62
CA GLU A 114 3.07 -7.78 18.64
C GLU A 114 2.13 -7.25 19.75
N ASP A 115 2.69 -6.72 20.83
CA ASP A 115 1.93 -6.15 21.95
C ASP A 115 1.30 -4.77 21.65
N ASN A 116 1.68 -4.14 20.54
CA ASN A 116 1.28 -2.75 20.22
C ASN A 116 0.07 -2.64 19.26
N ARG A 117 -0.73 -3.70 19.09
CA ARG A 117 -1.88 -3.72 18.15
C ARG A 117 -2.85 -2.55 18.32
N LEU A 118 -3.16 -2.16 19.56
CA LEU A 118 -4.04 -1.02 19.83
C LEU A 118 -3.43 0.30 19.35
N PHE A 119 -2.15 0.54 19.67
CA PHE A 119 -1.42 1.73 19.23
C PHE A 119 -1.27 1.81 17.72
N LEU A 120 -1.10 0.68 17.03
CA LEU A 120 -1.09 0.62 15.57
C LEU A 120 -2.43 1.03 14.95
N ARG A 121 -3.56 0.64 15.56
CA ARG A 121 -4.90 1.06 15.11
C ARG A 121 -5.15 2.54 15.39
N ILE A 122 -4.80 3.02 16.58
CA ILE A 122 -4.96 4.43 16.95
C ILE A 122 -4.12 5.30 16.01
N SER A 123 -2.86 4.94 15.80
CA SER A 123 -2.00 5.66 14.86
C SER A 123 -2.56 5.63 13.44
N GLN A 124 -3.22 4.54 13.02
CA GLN A 124 -3.92 4.51 11.75
C GLN A 124 -5.05 5.55 11.67
N TRP A 125 -5.91 5.60 12.68
CA TRP A 125 -7.00 6.58 12.74
C TRP A 125 -6.50 8.03 12.77
N ILE A 126 -5.36 8.29 13.42
CA ILE A 126 -4.79 9.65 13.49
C ILE A 126 -4.42 10.16 12.10
N TRP A 127 -3.72 9.37 11.28
CA TRP A 127 -3.36 9.84 9.94
C TRP A 127 -4.58 9.88 9.01
N GLU A 128 -5.55 8.97 9.15
CA GLU A 128 -6.81 9.00 8.39
C GLU A 128 -7.62 10.27 8.69
N LEU A 129 -7.72 10.64 9.97
CA LEU A 129 -8.38 11.86 10.41
C LEU A 129 -7.64 13.11 9.89
N ALA A 130 -6.30 13.11 9.94
CA ALA A 130 -5.50 14.21 9.40
C ALA A 130 -5.77 14.42 7.90
N ILE A 131 -5.89 13.35 7.11
CA ILE A 131 -6.29 13.43 5.70
C ILE A 131 -7.70 14.02 5.59
N ALA A 132 -8.68 13.48 6.31
CA ALA A 132 -10.06 13.94 6.21
C ALA A 132 -10.18 15.45 6.51
N LEU A 133 -9.52 15.92 7.57
CA LEU A 133 -9.49 17.34 7.93
C LEU A 133 -8.77 18.20 6.88
N SER A 134 -7.66 17.71 6.31
CA SER A 134 -6.95 18.40 5.23
C SER A 134 -7.83 18.62 4.00
N VAL A 135 -8.61 17.60 3.62
CA VAL A 135 -9.53 17.63 2.49
C VAL A 135 -10.64 18.64 2.75
N ILE A 136 -11.27 18.58 3.93
CA ILE A 136 -12.32 19.52 4.33
C ILE A 136 -11.81 20.96 4.26
N GLN A 137 -10.61 21.20 4.77
CA GLN A 137 -9.99 22.52 4.73
C GLN A 137 -9.76 23.02 3.31
N LEU A 138 -9.18 22.20 2.44
CA LEU A 138 -8.87 22.58 1.07
C LEU A 138 -10.13 22.85 0.24
N VAL A 139 -11.19 22.05 0.41
CA VAL A 139 -12.47 22.33 -0.24
C VAL A 139 -13.07 23.63 0.29
N ARG A 140 -13.18 23.80 1.61
CA ARG A 140 -13.87 24.95 2.22
C ARG A 140 -13.14 26.28 2.02
N LYS A 141 -11.81 26.28 2.08
CA LYS A 141 -11.00 27.51 2.15
C LYS A 141 -10.20 27.79 0.89
N ASN A 142 -9.93 26.78 0.06
CA ASN A 142 -9.03 26.92 -1.09
C ASN A 142 -9.72 26.63 -2.45
N GLY A 143 -11.04 26.38 -2.42
CA GLY A 143 -11.86 26.22 -3.62
C GLY A 143 -11.53 24.97 -4.43
N PHE A 144 -11.17 23.87 -3.74
CA PHE A 144 -10.83 22.62 -4.42
C PHE A 144 -12.07 21.98 -5.05
N ASN A 145 -11.96 21.64 -6.33
CA ASN A 145 -12.96 20.89 -7.08
C ASN A 145 -12.64 19.39 -7.12
N TRP A 146 -13.47 18.61 -7.80
CA TRP A 146 -13.32 17.17 -7.99
C TRP A 146 -11.96 16.73 -8.51
N GLY A 147 -11.44 17.41 -9.53
CA GLY A 147 -10.11 17.10 -10.08
C GLY A 147 -9.02 17.36 -9.05
N ASN A 148 -9.14 18.45 -8.27
CA ASN A 148 -8.20 18.71 -7.20
C ASN A 148 -8.22 17.62 -6.12
N ILE A 149 -9.41 17.14 -5.72
CA ILE A 149 -9.55 16.06 -4.73
C ILE A 149 -8.93 14.76 -5.22
N PHE A 150 -9.17 14.38 -6.48
CA PHE A 150 -8.57 13.19 -7.06
C PHE A 150 -7.03 13.25 -7.03
N PHE A 151 -6.45 14.38 -7.47
CA PHE A 151 -5.00 14.55 -7.44
C PHE A 151 -4.43 14.59 -6.02
N LEU A 152 -5.12 15.22 -5.07
CA LEU A 152 -4.74 15.21 -3.65
C LEU A 152 -4.69 13.79 -3.09
N GLY A 153 -5.58 12.91 -3.56
CA GLY A 153 -5.55 11.48 -3.28
C GLY A 153 -4.27 10.78 -3.71
N ILE A 154 -3.87 11.00 -4.96
CA ILE A 154 -2.61 10.48 -5.50
C ILE A 154 -1.44 10.99 -4.65
N LEU A 155 -1.45 12.28 -4.30
CA LEU A 155 -0.42 12.91 -3.48
C LEU A 155 -0.31 12.26 -2.10
N TYR A 156 -1.42 12.09 -1.39
CA TYR A 156 -1.42 11.43 -0.08
C TYR A 156 -1.04 9.94 -0.16
N SER A 157 -1.45 9.24 -1.23
CA SER A 157 -1.05 7.86 -1.48
C SER A 157 0.47 7.73 -1.62
N LEU A 158 1.08 8.61 -2.40
CA LEU A 158 2.54 8.66 -2.57
C LEU A 158 3.25 9.07 -1.27
N ILE A 159 2.75 10.06 -0.54
CA ILE A 159 3.35 10.49 0.73
C ILE A 159 3.28 9.39 1.78
N ILE A 160 2.11 8.81 2.03
CA ILE A 160 1.90 7.88 3.15
C ILE A 160 2.35 6.49 2.76
N HIS A 161 1.75 5.93 1.70
CA HIS A 161 2.05 4.57 1.30
C HIS A 161 3.40 4.46 0.60
N GLY A 162 3.81 5.47 -0.19
CA GLY A 162 5.17 5.53 -0.72
C GLY A 162 6.22 5.52 0.40
N SER A 163 6.02 6.28 1.49
CA SER A 163 6.91 6.22 2.66
C SER A 163 6.90 4.85 3.32
N LYS A 164 5.72 4.25 3.56
CA LYS A 164 5.58 2.91 4.17
C LYS A 164 6.33 1.84 3.37
N VAL A 165 6.17 1.84 2.04
CA VAL A 165 6.81 0.83 1.19
C VAL A 165 8.30 1.08 1.03
N THR A 166 8.72 2.34 1.01
CA THR A 166 10.14 2.69 1.02
C THR A 166 10.82 2.18 2.28
N ILE A 167 10.21 2.39 3.45
CA ILE A 167 10.73 1.87 4.72
C ILE A 167 10.80 0.34 4.69
N ARG A 168 9.73 -0.34 4.25
CA ARG A 168 9.70 -1.81 4.14
C ARG A 168 10.77 -2.36 3.21
N TYR A 169 10.99 -1.71 2.07
CA TYR A 169 11.96 -2.15 1.09
C TYR A 169 13.39 -1.97 1.61
N LEU A 170 13.70 -0.79 2.19
CA LEU A 170 15.05 -0.44 2.62
C LEU A 170 15.47 -1.08 3.94
N PHE A 171 14.54 -1.26 4.90
CA PHE A 171 14.87 -1.68 6.26
C PHE A 171 14.35 -3.08 6.65
N TYR A 172 13.47 -3.68 5.85
CA TYR A 172 12.82 -4.96 6.18
C TYR A 172 12.96 -6.02 5.08
N ASP A 173 13.87 -5.79 4.12
CA ASP A 173 14.25 -6.68 3.02
C ASP A 173 13.06 -7.28 2.28
N LYS A 174 12.04 -6.45 2.00
CA LYS A 174 10.84 -6.87 1.29
C LYS A 174 11.03 -6.85 -0.23
N THR A 175 10.41 -7.81 -0.89
CA THR A 175 10.45 -8.03 -2.34
C THR A 175 9.58 -7.04 -3.11
N LEU A 176 9.78 -6.93 -4.44
CA LEU A 176 9.14 -5.91 -5.27
C LEU A 176 7.62 -6.08 -5.36
N LEU A 177 7.12 -7.31 -5.61
CA LEU A 177 5.68 -7.53 -5.72
C LEU A 177 4.98 -7.32 -4.39
N TYR A 178 5.60 -7.76 -3.29
CA TYR A 178 5.10 -7.50 -1.94
C TYR A 178 4.90 -6.01 -1.67
N ILE A 179 5.90 -5.17 -1.96
CA ILE A 179 5.77 -3.74 -1.69
C ILE A 179 4.75 -3.08 -2.62
N LEU A 180 4.64 -3.54 -3.87
CA LEU A 180 3.67 -3.00 -4.82
C LEU A 180 2.23 -3.33 -4.39
N ASP A 181 1.96 -4.57 -3.96
CA ASP A 181 0.68 -4.98 -3.40
C ASP A 181 0.29 -4.11 -2.20
N ARG A 182 1.21 -3.92 -1.25
CA ARG A 182 0.97 -3.08 -0.06
C ARG A 182 0.81 -1.60 -0.39
N PHE A 183 1.50 -1.11 -1.41
CA PHE A 183 1.30 0.25 -1.93
C PHE A 183 -0.11 0.39 -2.49
N LEU A 184 -0.54 -0.50 -3.38
CA LEU A 184 -1.84 -0.44 -4.06
C LEU A 184 -2.99 -0.56 -3.07
N TYR A 185 -2.97 -1.57 -2.19
CA TYR A 185 -4.02 -1.77 -1.20
C TYR A 185 -4.19 -0.56 -0.27
N GLY A 186 -3.07 -0.03 0.21
CA GLY A 186 -3.07 1.13 1.09
C GLY A 186 -3.48 2.42 0.38
N SER A 187 -2.98 2.63 -0.83
CA SER A 187 -3.33 3.78 -1.66
C SER A 187 -4.81 3.79 -2.03
N LEU A 188 -5.42 2.62 -2.22
CA LEU A 188 -6.86 2.51 -2.43
C LEU A 188 -7.64 3.04 -1.21
N LEU A 189 -7.25 2.67 0.01
CA LEU A 189 -7.88 3.19 1.23
C LEU A 189 -7.76 4.72 1.32
N VAL A 190 -6.56 5.26 1.12
CA VAL A 190 -6.33 6.72 1.08
C VAL A 190 -7.22 7.35 0.03
N MET A 191 -7.32 6.73 -1.14
CA MET A 191 -8.11 7.27 -2.23
C MET A 191 -9.60 7.31 -1.87
N VAL A 192 -10.12 6.23 -1.29
CA VAL A 192 -11.51 6.16 -0.83
C VAL A 192 -11.80 7.27 0.19
N ILE A 193 -10.92 7.48 1.18
CA ILE A 193 -11.11 8.52 2.20
C ILE A 193 -11.13 9.92 1.56
N VAL A 194 -10.11 10.24 0.75
CA VAL A 194 -9.99 11.58 0.14
C VAL A 194 -11.17 11.87 -0.79
N CYS A 195 -11.52 10.93 -1.67
CA CYS A 195 -12.64 11.09 -2.58
C CYS A 195 -13.98 11.14 -1.84
N ALA A 196 -14.24 10.25 -0.89
CA ALA A 196 -15.53 10.23 -0.18
C ALA A 196 -15.74 11.50 0.66
N ILE A 197 -14.72 11.92 1.42
CA ILE A 197 -14.80 13.15 2.24
C ILE A 197 -14.83 14.39 1.36
N GLY A 198 -14.00 14.45 0.32
CA GLY A 198 -14.02 15.54 -0.65
C GLY A 198 -15.37 15.63 -1.34
N TRP A 199 -15.96 14.48 -1.69
CA TRP A 199 -17.28 14.40 -2.30
C TRP A 199 -18.37 14.97 -1.42
N ALA A 200 -18.47 14.43 -0.20
CA ALA A 200 -19.44 14.90 0.77
C ALA A 200 -19.27 16.41 1.03
N THR A 201 -18.03 16.88 1.17
CA THR A 201 -17.76 18.29 1.48
C THR A 201 -18.15 19.22 0.34
N ILE A 202 -17.82 18.88 -0.92
CA ILE A 202 -18.20 19.68 -2.10
C ILE A 202 -19.72 19.76 -2.23
N LEU A 203 -20.42 18.63 -2.07
CA LEU A 203 -21.89 18.59 -2.14
C LEU A 203 -22.58 19.38 -1.03
N ILE A 204 -21.98 19.47 0.17
CA ILE A 204 -22.57 20.26 1.27
C ILE A 204 -22.38 21.77 1.04
N ILE A 205 -21.33 22.19 0.33
CA ILE A 205 -20.98 23.61 0.16
C ILE A 205 -21.63 24.20 -1.11
N ASN A 206 -21.70 23.46 -2.20
CA ASN A 206 -22.27 23.94 -3.47
C ASN A 206 -23.72 24.45 -3.40
N PRO A 207 -24.65 23.87 -2.62
CA PRO A 207 -26.01 24.40 -2.47
C PRO A 207 -26.02 25.78 -1.82
N LYS A 208 -25.08 26.07 -0.91
CA LYS A 208 -24.99 27.36 -0.22
C LYS A 208 -24.50 28.49 -1.12
N ASN A 209 -23.68 28.18 -2.12
CA ASN A 209 -23.15 29.18 -3.06
C ASN A 209 -24.11 29.53 -4.21
N LYS A 210 -25.21 28.78 -4.40
CA LYS A 210 -26.24 29.09 -5.40
C LYS A 210 -27.37 30.00 -4.87
N GLN A 211 -27.32 30.36 -3.58
CA GLN A 211 -28.34 31.19 -2.92
C GLN A 211 -27.87 32.63 -2.61
N ILE A 212 -26.76 33.05 -3.20
CA ILE A 212 -26.23 34.44 -3.12
C ILE A 212 -26.25 35.04 -4.52
#